data_AF-A0A1H3A5E3-F1
#
_entry.id   AF-A0A1H3A5E3-F1
#
_cell.length_a   1.000
_cell.length_b   1.000
_cell.length_c   1.000
_cell.angle_alpha   90.00
_cell.angle_beta   90.00
_cell.angle_gamma   90.00
#
_symmetry.space_group_name_H-M   'P 1'
#
loop_
_entity.id
_entity.type
_entity.pdbx_description
1 polymer ?
#
loop_
_entity_poly.entity_id
_entity_poly.type
_entity_poly.pdbx_seq_one_letter_code
_entity_poly.pdbx_strand_id
1 'polypeptide(L)'
;MRMKCAYGRSITGRALAALLPIAMLPGAALAQTLSGAEVEGQLFAPEQAEVVIYDTSVLSAENQAIVTQIAQGQKYYAAMALAPDHGLLHQATVLAANYHDVAAARAAALRECDSLRESDTPCLIVLEVRPAGWTARDLQLNADATAAFTRDYLPARAPKAMALSPATGQWAIGQGAAALDDARAACADAAAPAGDCAVRIAD
;
A
#
# COMPACT_ATOMS: atom_id res chain seq x y z
N MET A 1 10.64 90.80 -10.85
CA MET A 1 11.21 91.15 -12.17
C MET A 1 10.99 89.96 -13.10
N ARG A 2 10.15 90.14 -14.13
CA ARG A 2 9.93 89.31 -15.35
C ARG A 2 9.50 87.82 -15.23
N MET A 3 8.19 87.61 -15.38
CA MET A 3 7.49 86.85 -16.43
C MET A 3 8.24 85.80 -17.29
N LYS A 4 7.69 84.57 -17.34
CA LYS A 4 7.36 83.70 -18.52
C LYS A 4 6.86 82.33 -17.97
N CYS A 5 5.58 81.97 -17.99
CA CYS A 5 4.75 81.43 -19.10
C CYS A 5 5.34 80.21 -19.86
N ALA A 6 4.70 79.05 -19.67
CA ALA A 6 4.28 78.02 -20.66
C ALA A 6 4.51 76.58 -20.13
N TYR A 7 3.80 75.50 -20.49
CA TYR A 7 2.49 75.19 -21.09
C TYR A 7 2.51 73.65 -21.31
N GLY A 8 1.37 72.95 -21.15
CA GLY A 8 1.15 71.59 -21.66
C GLY A 8 1.06 70.49 -20.59
N ARG A 9 -0.15 70.01 -20.20
CA ARG A 9 -0.92 68.86 -20.78
C ARG A 9 -0.14 67.53 -20.70
N SER A 10 -0.65 66.41 -20.18
CA SER A 10 -2.02 65.88 -20.24
C SER A 10 -2.32 64.93 -19.07
N ILE A 11 -3.55 64.98 -18.58
CA ILE A 11 -4.21 63.97 -17.75
C ILE A 11 -4.84 62.96 -18.71
N THR A 12 -4.47 61.68 -18.62
CA THR A 12 -5.30 60.58 -19.14
C THR A 12 -5.07 59.35 -18.26
N GLY A 13 -6.12 59.03 -17.49
CA GLY A 13 -6.17 57.91 -16.58
C GLY A 13 -5.98 56.58 -17.29
N ARG A 14 -5.25 55.68 -16.63
CA ARG A 14 -5.25 54.26 -16.95
C ARG A 14 -6.02 53.54 -15.85
N ALA A 15 -7.09 52.89 -16.29
CA ALA A 15 -7.96 52.04 -15.50
C ALA A 15 -7.16 50.97 -14.75
N LEU A 16 -7.41 50.83 -13.45
CA LEU A 16 -7.02 49.65 -12.68
C LEU A 16 -7.87 48.46 -13.17
N ALA A 17 -7.27 47.59 -13.97
CA ALA A 17 -7.80 46.26 -14.23
C ALA A 17 -7.48 45.37 -13.01
N ALA A 18 -8.49 45.08 -12.20
CA ALA A 18 -8.39 44.13 -11.09
C ALA A 18 -8.27 42.70 -11.67
N LEU A 19 -7.07 42.12 -11.58
CA LEU A 19 -6.82 40.70 -11.85
C LEU A 19 -7.34 39.88 -10.65
N LEU A 20 -8.43 39.16 -10.88
CA LEU A 20 -9.00 38.20 -9.94
C LEU A 20 -8.13 36.91 -9.96
N PRO A 21 -7.47 36.51 -8.86
CA PRO A 21 -6.77 35.23 -8.82
C PRO A 21 -7.80 34.10 -8.80
N ILE A 22 -7.84 33.30 -9.87
CA ILE A 22 -8.56 32.02 -9.90
C ILE A 22 -7.82 31.08 -8.94
N ALA A 23 -8.33 30.95 -7.72
CA ALA A 23 -7.89 29.94 -6.78
C ALA A 23 -8.27 28.57 -7.32
N MET A 24 -7.30 27.84 -7.88
CA MET A 24 -7.42 26.41 -8.11
C MET A 24 -7.50 25.73 -6.74
N LEU A 25 -8.72 25.43 -6.30
CA LEU A 25 -8.94 24.55 -5.16
C LEU A 25 -8.39 23.17 -5.54
N PRO A 26 -7.39 22.62 -4.83
CA PRO A 26 -7.02 21.23 -5.02
C PRO A 26 -8.24 20.39 -4.64
N GLY A 27 -8.88 19.76 -5.64
CA GLY A 27 -9.89 18.76 -5.38
C GLY A 27 -9.24 17.66 -4.55
N ALA A 28 -9.67 17.49 -3.31
CA ALA A 28 -9.33 16.33 -2.52
C ALA A 28 -9.80 15.12 -3.33
N ALA A 29 -8.85 14.36 -3.88
CA ALA A 29 -9.14 13.06 -4.48
C ALA A 29 -9.67 12.19 -3.35
N LEU A 30 -11.00 12.12 -3.20
CA LEU A 30 -11.64 11.13 -2.36
C LEU A 30 -11.25 9.78 -2.96
N ALA A 31 -10.46 9.00 -2.22
CA ALA A 31 -10.13 7.64 -2.61
C ALA A 31 -11.45 6.91 -2.88
N GLN A 32 -11.70 6.59 -4.15
CA GLN A 32 -12.95 5.96 -4.57
C GLN A 32 -13.01 4.56 -3.94
N THR A 33 -14.08 4.28 -3.22
CA THR A 33 -14.37 2.93 -2.73
C THR A 33 -14.89 2.09 -3.88
N LEU A 34 -14.45 0.84 -3.96
CA LEU A 34 -14.99 -0.15 -4.89
C LEU A 34 -16.17 -0.87 -4.26
N SER A 35 -17.14 -1.31 -5.06
CA SER A 35 -18.19 -2.23 -4.61
C SER A 35 -17.62 -3.63 -4.39
N GLY A 36 -18.31 -4.45 -3.61
CA GLY A 36 -17.95 -5.86 -3.45
C GLY A 36 -17.93 -6.59 -4.80
N ALA A 37 -18.88 -6.30 -5.67
CA ALA A 37 -18.96 -6.90 -7.00
C ALA A 37 -17.76 -6.56 -7.90
N GLU A 38 -17.26 -5.31 -7.85
CA GLU A 38 -16.07 -4.90 -8.60
C GLU A 38 -14.79 -5.56 -8.08
N VAL A 39 -14.73 -5.83 -6.77
CA VAL A 39 -13.57 -6.45 -6.13
C VAL A 39 -13.52 -7.95 -6.37
N GLU A 40 -14.65 -8.65 -6.34
CA GLU A 40 -14.69 -10.11 -6.47
C GLU A 40 -13.93 -10.63 -7.70
N GLY A 41 -14.08 -9.97 -8.85
CA GLY A 41 -13.36 -10.31 -10.09
C GLY A 41 -11.85 -10.02 -10.06
N GLN A 42 -11.37 -9.29 -9.05
CA GLN A 42 -9.96 -8.93 -8.87
C GLN A 42 -9.25 -9.76 -7.79
N LEU A 43 -9.94 -10.68 -7.12
CA LEU A 43 -9.31 -11.48 -6.06
C LEU A 43 -8.69 -12.77 -6.61
N PHE A 44 -7.65 -13.24 -5.93
CA PHE A 44 -7.03 -14.53 -6.22
C PHE A 44 -7.58 -15.58 -5.26
N ALA A 45 -7.45 -16.87 -5.59
CA ALA A 45 -7.87 -17.93 -4.68
C ALA A 45 -6.98 -17.94 -3.42
N PRO A 46 -7.55 -17.81 -2.19
CA PRO A 46 -6.79 -17.62 -0.96
C PRO A 46 -5.82 -18.78 -0.62
N GLU A 47 -6.06 -19.98 -1.14
CA GLU A 47 -5.29 -21.20 -0.87
C GLU A 47 -4.18 -21.47 -1.90
N GLN A 48 -4.13 -20.71 -3.01
CA GLN A 48 -3.22 -20.98 -4.11
C GLN A 48 -2.08 -19.96 -4.13
N ALA A 49 -0.91 -20.39 -3.68
CA ALA A 49 0.31 -19.60 -3.70
C ALA A 49 1.40 -20.28 -4.55
N GLU A 50 2.22 -19.46 -5.19
CA GLU A 50 3.45 -19.84 -5.88
C GLU A 50 4.64 -19.14 -5.22
N VAL A 51 5.79 -19.83 -5.21
CA VAL A 51 7.04 -19.31 -4.67
C VAL A 51 7.94 -18.91 -5.84
N VAL A 52 8.39 -17.66 -5.82
CA VAL A 52 9.39 -17.14 -6.76
C VAL A 52 10.69 -16.95 -6.00
N ILE A 53 11.73 -17.67 -6.39
CA ILE A 53 13.07 -17.54 -5.81
C ILE A 53 13.90 -16.65 -6.72
N TYR A 54 14.54 -15.64 -6.14
CA TYR A 54 15.47 -14.72 -6.79
C TYR A 54 16.91 -15.14 -6.54
N ASP A 55 17.85 -14.25 -6.84
CA ASP A 55 19.30 -14.46 -6.80
C ASP A 55 19.76 -15.53 -5.81
N THR A 56 20.00 -16.73 -6.35
CA THR A 56 20.42 -17.90 -5.57
C THR A 56 21.92 -17.90 -5.33
N SER A 57 22.69 -16.96 -5.90
CA SER A 57 24.15 -16.94 -5.77
C SER A 57 24.61 -16.64 -4.35
N VAL A 58 23.79 -15.96 -3.57
CA VAL A 58 24.03 -15.65 -2.15
C VAL A 58 23.55 -16.76 -1.20
N LEU A 59 22.89 -17.80 -1.73
CA LEU A 59 22.37 -18.92 -0.96
C LEU A 59 23.03 -20.23 -1.35
N SER A 60 23.54 -20.98 -0.37
CA SER A 60 23.90 -22.39 -0.59
C SER A 60 22.68 -23.20 -1.05
N ALA A 61 22.90 -24.33 -1.72
CA ALA A 61 21.80 -25.22 -2.12
C ALA A 61 20.95 -25.69 -0.92
N GLU A 62 21.58 -25.88 0.24
CA GLU A 62 20.91 -26.18 1.50
C GLU A 62 20.03 -25.01 1.96
N ASN A 63 20.55 -23.78 1.96
CA ASN A 63 19.77 -22.60 2.32
C ASN A 63 18.61 -22.36 1.36
N GLN A 64 18.78 -22.63 0.06
CA GLN A 64 17.68 -22.55 -0.91
C GLN A 64 16.55 -23.54 -0.56
N ALA A 65 16.88 -24.75 -0.14
CA ALA A 65 15.87 -25.73 0.30
C ALA A 65 15.14 -25.27 1.57
N ILE A 66 15.86 -24.74 2.56
CA ILE A 66 15.28 -24.18 3.79
C ILE A 66 14.34 -23.01 3.48
N VAL A 67 14.80 -22.07 2.66
CA VAL A 67 14.04 -20.90 2.22
C VAL A 67 12.77 -21.31 1.47
N THR A 68 12.88 -22.29 0.58
CA THR A 68 11.73 -22.86 -0.14
C THR A 68 10.72 -23.48 0.82
N GLN A 69 11.19 -24.24 1.82
CA GLN A 69 10.32 -24.88 2.81
C GLN A 69 9.57 -23.86 3.67
N ILE A 70 10.24 -22.76 4.07
CA ILE A 70 9.61 -21.64 4.80
C ILE A 70 8.54 -20.97 3.92
N ALA A 71 8.88 -20.71 2.66
CA ALA A 71 8.00 -20.05 1.71
C ALA A 71 6.72 -20.85 1.43
N GLN A 72 6.83 -22.19 1.33
CA GLN A 72 5.68 -23.08 1.15
C GLN A 72 4.69 -23.05 2.32
N GLY A 73 5.13 -22.65 3.51
CA GLY A 73 4.25 -22.47 4.67
C GLY A 73 3.56 -21.11 4.72
N GLN A 74 3.91 -20.17 3.84
CA GLN A 74 3.36 -18.82 3.85
C GLN A 74 2.10 -18.71 2.98
N LYS A 75 1.18 -17.86 3.43
CA LYS A 75 0.15 -17.31 2.56
C LYS A 75 0.79 -16.35 1.56
N TYR A 76 0.11 -16.10 0.45
CA TYR A 76 0.62 -15.19 -0.56
C TYR A 76 0.75 -13.75 -0.06
N TYR A 77 1.52 -12.96 -0.82
CA TYR A 77 1.99 -11.61 -0.48
C TYR A 77 2.94 -11.62 0.71
N ALA A 78 3.98 -12.43 0.56
CA ALA A 78 5.15 -12.41 1.42
C ALA A 78 6.42 -12.18 0.59
N ALA A 79 7.44 -11.62 1.23
CA ALA A 79 8.77 -11.44 0.65
C ALA A 79 9.84 -11.64 1.73
N MET A 80 10.96 -12.26 1.35
CA MET A 80 12.11 -12.40 2.22
C MET A 80 13.27 -11.56 1.69
N ALA A 81 13.85 -10.76 2.58
CA ALA A 81 15.09 -10.04 2.35
C ALA A 81 16.21 -10.63 3.22
N LEU A 82 17.44 -10.62 2.70
CA LEU A 82 18.63 -10.91 3.49
C LEU A 82 19.79 -9.98 3.13
N ALA A 83 20.69 -9.80 4.09
CA ALA A 83 21.97 -9.13 3.89
C ALA A 83 22.99 -10.13 3.28
N PRO A 84 23.56 -9.86 2.08
CA PRO A 84 24.37 -10.84 1.34
C PRO A 84 25.63 -11.32 2.05
N ASP A 85 26.24 -10.45 2.87
CA ASP A 85 27.46 -10.75 3.62
C ASP A 85 27.19 -11.62 4.86
N HIS A 86 25.92 -11.91 5.12
CA HIS A 86 25.46 -12.65 6.28
C HIS A 86 24.70 -13.91 5.83
N GLY A 87 24.80 -14.98 6.63
CA GLY A 87 24.06 -16.21 6.37
C GLY A 87 22.56 -16.08 6.67
N LEU A 88 21.77 -17.04 6.17
CA LEU A 88 20.31 -17.13 6.38
C LEU A 88 19.86 -17.05 7.85
N LEU A 89 20.72 -17.45 8.78
CA LEU A 89 20.42 -17.46 10.23
C LEU A 89 20.70 -16.12 10.92
N HIS A 90 21.18 -15.12 10.19
CA HIS A 90 21.46 -13.81 10.73
C HIS A 90 20.17 -13.02 10.99
N GLN A 91 20.18 -12.13 12.00
CA GLN A 91 19.03 -11.29 12.34
C GLN A 91 18.56 -10.41 11.18
N ALA A 92 19.48 -10.00 10.30
CA ALA A 92 19.19 -9.30 9.04
C ALA A 92 18.66 -10.23 7.93
N THR A 93 17.96 -11.31 8.30
CA THR A 93 17.15 -12.13 7.39
C THR A 93 15.71 -11.98 7.81
N VAL A 94 14.93 -11.26 7.00
CA VAL A 94 13.59 -10.84 7.36
C VAL A 94 12.58 -11.39 6.38
N LEU A 95 11.54 -12.02 6.92
CA LEU A 95 10.34 -12.40 6.18
C LEU A 95 9.20 -11.43 6.54
N ALA A 96 8.77 -10.63 5.56
CA ALA A 96 7.55 -9.83 5.68
C ALA A 96 6.42 -10.59 4.99
N ALA A 97 5.34 -10.91 5.72
CA ALA A 97 4.27 -11.77 5.22
C ALA A 97 2.89 -11.15 5.44
N ASN A 98 1.91 -11.67 4.70
CA ASN A 98 0.49 -11.31 4.79
C ASN A 98 0.17 -9.84 4.44
N TYR A 99 0.92 -9.22 3.52
CA TYR A 99 0.62 -7.89 2.99
C TYR A 99 -0.48 -7.95 1.93
N HIS A 100 -1.04 -6.81 1.54
CA HIS A 100 -2.07 -6.78 0.49
C HIS A 100 -1.53 -6.87 -0.94
N ASP A 101 -0.23 -6.68 -1.12
CA ASP A 101 0.46 -6.92 -2.40
C ASP A 101 1.94 -7.25 -2.17
N VAL A 102 2.58 -7.75 -3.23
CA VAL A 102 4.00 -8.16 -3.22
C VAL A 102 4.94 -6.98 -3.02
N ALA A 103 4.64 -5.81 -3.59
CA ALA A 103 5.54 -4.66 -3.53
C ALA A 103 5.63 -4.11 -2.10
N ALA A 104 4.50 -4.06 -1.38
CA ALA A 104 4.43 -3.71 0.03
C ALA A 104 5.22 -4.71 0.89
N ALA A 105 5.07 -6.01 0.63
CA ALA A 105 5.86 -7.05 1.32
C ALA A 105 7.37 -6.88 1.08
N ARG A 106 7.80 -6.66 -0.17
CA ARG A 106 9.21 -6.38 -0.50
C ARG A 106 9.74 -5.17 0.26
N ALA A 107 9.00 -4.06 0.21
CA ALA A 107 9.41 -2.81 0.84
C ALA A 107 9.55 -2.97 2.37
N ALA A 108 8.64 -3.73 3.00
CA ALA A 108 8.72 -4.03 4.41
C ALA A 108 9.92 -4.94 4.76
N ALA A 109 10.14 -6.01 3.99
CA ALA A 109 11.26 -6.92 4.20
C ALA A 109 12.61 -6.20 4.06
N LEU A 110 12.77 -5.38 3.00
CA LEU A 110 13.99 -4.61 2.78
C LEU A 110 14.23 -3.59 3.87
N ARG A 111 13.20 -2.80 4.24
CA ARG A 111 13.33 -1.78 5.29
C ARG A 111 13.82 -2.37 6.61
N GLU A 112 13.26 -3.50 7.01
CA GLU A 112 13.65 -4.15 8.27
C GLU A 112 14.99 -4.88 8.14
N CYS A 113 15.28 -5.50 7.00
CA CYS A 113 16.59 -6.09 6.77
C CYS A 113 17.70 -5.03 6.82
N ASP A 114 17.49 -3.89 6.15
CA ASP A 114 18.44 -2.78 6.12
C ASP A 114 18.58 -2.09 7.49
N SER A 115 17.60 -2.18 8.38
CA SER A 115 17.72 -1.67 9.75
C SER A 115 18.55 -2.59 10.65
N LEU A 116 18.66 -3.87 10.28
CA LEU A 116 19.35 -4.92 11.03
C LEU A 116 20.72 -5.30 10.45
N ARG A 117 21.05 -4.87 9.23
CA ARG A 117 22.34 -5.19 8.60
C ARG A 117 23.50 -4.50 9.31
N GLU A 118 24.61 -5.21 9.45
CA GLU A 118 25.85 -4.69 10.04
C GLU A 118 26.91 -4.37 8.98
N SER A 119 26.70 -4.82 7.72
CA SER A 119 27.55 -4.48 6.58
C SER A 119 26.98 -3.33 5.75
N ASP A 120 27.82 -2.73 4.91
CA ASP A 120 27.43 -1.68 3.95
C ASP A 120 26.72 -2.24 2.71
N THR A 121 26.77 -3.55 2.47
CA THR A 121 26.10 -4.18 1.33
C THR A 121 24.58 -4.13 1.54
N PRO A 122 23.81 -3.55 0.60
CA PRO A 122 22.36 -3.49 0.73
C PRO A 122 21.71 -4.86 0.83
N CYS A 123 20.62 -4.95 1.59
CA CYS A 123 19.78 -6.14 1.57
C CYS A 123 19.19 -6.38 0.18
N LEU A 124 18.98 -7.65 -0.17
CA LEU A 124 18.33 -8.05 -1.40
C LEU A 124 17.16 -8.99 -1.14
N ILE A 125 16.19 -8.99 -2.05
CA ILE A 125 15.06 -9.93 -2.02
C ILE A 125 15.52 -11.28 -2.57
N VAL A 126 15.34 -12.34 -1.79
CA VAL A 126 15.67 -13.72 -2.19
C VAL A 126 14.46 -14.57 -2.55
N LEU A 127 13.28 -14.23 -2.03
CA LEU A 127 12.05 -14.91 -2.41
C LEU A 127 10.84 -14.00 -2.31
N GLU A 128 9.81 -14.40 -3.03
CA GLU A 128 8.45 -13.95 -2.82
C GLU A 128 7.47 -15.12 -2.84
N VAL A 129 6.37 -14.94 -2.12
CA VAL A 129 5.21 -15.82 -2.18
C VAL A 129 4.07 -15.00 -2.75
N ARG A 130 3.56 -15.42 -3.90
CA ARG A 130 2.55 -14.71 -4.68
C ARG A 130 1.35 -15.62 -4.91
N PRO A 131 0.16 -15.10 -5.25
CA PRO A 131 -0.93 -15.95 -5.70
C PRO A 131 -0.54 -16.75 -6.94
N ALA A 132 -1.13 -17.93 -7.14
CA ALA A 132 -0.90 -18.69 -8.36
C ALA A 132 -1.36 -17.90 -9.61
N GLY A 133 -0.50 -17.81 -10.63
CA GLY A 133 -0.81 -17.07 -11.86
C GLY A 133 -0.88 -15.55 -11.64
N TRP A 134 -0.10 -15.04 -10.71
CA TRP A 134 -0.17 -13.64 -10.30
C TRP A 134 0.10 -12.65 -11.44
N THR A 135 -0.70 -11.59 -11.44
CA THR A 135 -0.49 -10.36 -12.20
C THR A 135 -0.88 -9.17 -11.31
N ALA A 136 -0.29 -8.01 -11.54
CA ALA A 136 -0.71 -6.80 -10.84
C ALA A 136 -2.20 -6.48 -11.12
N ARG A 137 -2.91 -6.02 -10.08
CA ARG A 137 -4.32 -5.62 -10.11
C ARG A 137 -4.53 -4.33 -9.30
N ASP A 138 -5.61 -3.61 -9.58
CA ASP A 138 -5.89 -2.31 -8.94
C ASP A 138 -6.19 -2.44 -7.44
N LEU A 139 -6.95 -3.47 -7.06
CA LEU A 139 -7.10 -3.89 -5.68
C LEU A 139 -6.59 -5.32 -5.51
N GLN A 140 -5.82 -5.52 -4.46
CA GLN A 140 -5.34 -6.82 -4.02
C GLN A 140 -5.59 -6.93 -2.52
N LEU A 141 -5.94 -8.15 -2.07
CA LEU A 141 -6.20 -8.49 -0.68
C LEU A 141 -5.30 -9.65 -0.31
N ASN A 142 -4.78 -9.68 0.91
CA ASN A 142 -4.04 -10.84 1.40
C ASN A 142 -4.97 -12.07 1.49
N ALA A 143 -4.41 -13.26 1.67
CA ALA A 143 -5.21 -14.49 1.67
C ALA A 143 -6.30 -14.48 2.75
N ASP A 144 -6.01 -13.96 3.94
CA ASP A 144 -6.98 -13.88 5.02
C ASP A 144 -8.11 -12.90 4.74
N ALA A 145 -7.78 -11.72 4.24
CA ALA A 145 -8.72 -10.70 3.79
C ALA A 145 -9.60 -11.23 2.65
N THR A 146 -9.01 -11.98 1.72
CA THR A 146 -9.74 -12.58 0.59
C THR A 146 -10.73 -13.67 1.06
N ALA A 147 -10.29 -14.52 1.98
CA ALA A 147 -11.14 -15.55 2.57
C ALA A 147 -12.30 -14.91 3.37
N ALA A 148 -12.03 -13.89 4.17
CA ALA A 148 -13.06 -13.16 4.92
C ALA A 148 -13.98 -12.33 4.02
N PHE A 149 -13.46 -11.74 2.95
CA PHE A 149 -14.28 -11.08 1.95
C PHE A 149 -15.31 -12.04 1.36
N THR A 150 -14.85 -13.23 0.95
CA THR A 150 -15.71 -14.24 0.35
C THR A 150 -16.74 -14.80 1.33
N ARG A 151 -16.32 -15.09 2.57
CA ARG A 151 -17.15 -15.76 3.58
C ARG A 151 -18.07 -14.81 4.34
N ASP A 152 -17.63 -13.58 4.62
CA ASP A 152 -18.27 -12.68 5.57
C ASP A 152 -18.76 -11.38 4.90
N TYR A 153 -17.99 -10.80 3.96
CA TYR A 153 -18.38 -9.55 3.29
C TYR A 153 -19.45 -9.78 2.23
N LEU A 154 -19.21 -10.65 1.23
CA LEU A 154 -20.13 -10.90 0.12
C LEU A 154 -21.56 -11.30 0.55
N PRO A 155 -21.77 -12.23 1.50
CA PRO A 155 -23.13 -12.64 1.87
C PRO A 155 -23.85 -11.61 2.75
N ALA A 156 -23.14 -10.63 3.33
CA ALA A 156 -23.76 -9.65 4.22
C ALA A 156 -24.73 -8.72 3.46
N ARG A 157 -25.93 -8.59 4.01
CA ARG A 157 -27.05 -7.81 3.44
C ARG A 157 -27.21 -6.41 4.03
N ALA A 158 -26.65 -6.20 5.22
CA ALA A 158 -26.57 -4.88 5.81
C ALA A 158 -25.56 -4.02 5.03
N PRO A 159 -25.61 -2.67 5.16
CA PRO A 159 -24.53 -1.83 4.69
C PRO A 159 -23.20 -2.35 5.23
N LYS A 160 -22.17 -2.40 4.39
CA LYS A 160 -20.92 -3.08 4.73
C LYS A 160 -19.73 -2.38 4.12
N ALA A 161 -18.62 -2.37 4.84
CA ALA A 161 -17.39 -1.75 4.40
C ALA A 161 -16.19 -2.60 4.80
N MET A 162 -15.13 -2.55 4.01
CA MET A 162 -13.85 -3.18 4.32
C MET A 162 -12.75 -2.13 4.28
N ALA A 163 -12.01 -2.02 5.39
CA ALA A 163 -10.84 -1.18 5.51
C ALA A 163 -9.57 -2.02 5.46
N LEU A 164 -8.54 -1.46 4.83
CA LEU A 164 -7.25 -2.09 4.58
C LEU A 164 -6.12 -1.17 5.05
N SER A 165 -5.05 -1.77 5.56
CA SER A 165 -3.79 -1.14 5.94
C SER A 165 -2.72 -1.53 4.92
N PRO A 166 -2.35 -0.65 3.99
CA PRO A 166 -1.28 -0.92 3.03
C PRO A 166 0.08 -1.20 3.69
N ALA A 167 0.36 -0.56 4.84
CA ALA A 167 1.66 -0.68 5.48
C ALA A 167 1.85 -1.96 6.29
N THR A 168 0.78 -2.69 6.63
CA THR A 168 0.88 -3.89 7.49
C THR A 168 0.11 -5.09 6.97
N GLY A 169 -0.79 -4.92 6.00
CA GLY A 169 -1.72 -5.96 5.57
C GLY A 169 -2.89 -6.20 6.52
N GLN A 170 -3.04 -5.37 7.57
CA GLN A 170 -4.20 -5.44 8.44
C GLN A 170 -5.48 -5.03 7.71
N TRP A 171 -6.59 -5.62 8.12
CA TRP A 171 -7.88 -5.37 7.50
C TRP A 171 -9.00 -5.57 8.51
N ALA A 172 -10.16 -4.98 8.24
CA ALA A 172 -11.37 -5.24 9.00
C ALA A 172 -12.63 -5.04 8.14
N ILE A 173 -13.71 -5.71 8.53
CA ILE A 173 -15.04 -5.57 7.94
C ILE A 173 -15.94 -4.91 8.98
N GLY A 174 -16.61 -3.83 8.59
CA GLY A 174 -17.70 -3.20 9.33
C GLY A 174 -19.04 -3.52 8.68
N GLN A 175 -20.09 -3.63 9.49
CA GLN A 175 -21.45 -3.94 9.04
C GLN A 175 -22.49 -3.10 9.79
N GLY A 176 -23.62 -2.82 9.14
CA GLY A 176 -24.71 -2.02 9.69
C GLY A 176 -24.55 -0.52 9.41
N ALA A 177 -25.32 0.31 10.12
CA ALA A 177 -25.40 1.74 9.83
C ALA A 177 -24.06 2.50 9.98
N ALA A 178 -23.14 1.98 10.79
CA ALA A 178 -21.81 2.57 11.03
C ALA A 178 -20.68 1.82 10.31
N ALA A 179 -20.98 0.99 9.31
CA ALA A 179 -20.02 0.09 8.67
C ALA A 179 -18.69 0.75 8.26
N LEU A 180 -18.73 1.95 7.70
CA LEU A 180 -17.53 2.69 7.26
C LEU A 180 -16.60 3.02 8.43
N ASP A 181 -17.16 3.54 9.51
CA ASP A 181 -16.40 3.96 10.70
C ASP A 181 -15.92 2.74 11.48
N ASP A 182 -16.78 1.73 11.65
CA ASP A 182 -16.45 0.49 12.33
C ASP A 182 -15.32 -0.27 11.62
N ALA A 183 -15.37 -0.36 10.28
CA ALA A 183 -14.30 -0.99 9.51
C ALA A 183 -12.97 -0.27 9.71
N ARG A 184 -12.97 1.06 9.65
CA ARG A 184 -11.75 1.86 9.82
C ARG A 184 -11.18 1.75 11.23
N ALA A 185 -12.03 1.85 12.24
CA ALA A 185 -11.64 1.76 13.64
C ALA A 185 -11.05 0.38 13.95
N ALA A 186 -11.75 -0.70 13.57
CA ALA A 186 -11.29 -2.06 13.80
C ALA A 186 -9.97 -2.38 13.07
N CYS A 187 -9.77 -1.84 11.86
CA CYS A 187 -8.49 -1.95 11.16
C CYS A 187 -7.36 -1.22 11.93
N ALA A 188 -7.63 -0.01 12.42
CA ALA A 188 -6.64 0.78 13.15
C ALA A 188 -6.23 0.14 14.49
N ASP A 189 -7.19 -0.49 15.17
CA ASP A 189 -6.96 -1.18 16.45
C ASP A 189 -6.08 -2.44 16.32
N ALA A 190 -5.92 -2.97 15.11
CA ALA A 190 -5.09 -4.15 14.81
C ALA A 190 -3.58 -3.82 14.69
N ALA A 191 -3.10 -2.79 15.39
CA ALA A 191 -1.73 -2.29 15.36
C ALA A 191 -1.27 -1.70 14.01
N ALA A 192 -2.19 -1.17 13.20
CA ALA A 192 -1.83 -0.41 12.01
C ALA A 192 -1.29 0.98 12.40
N PRO A 193 -0.35 1.57 11.62
CA PRO A 193 0.09 2.94 11.82
C PRO A 193 -1.08 3.93 11.75
N ALA A 194 -1.00 5.01 12.53
CA ALA A 194 -2.04 6.04 12.55
C ALA A 194 -2.27 6.60 11.13
N GLY A 195 -3.53 6.55 10.69
CA GLY A 195 -3.93 7.02 9.36
C GLY A 195 -3.69 6.04 8.20
N ASP A 196 -3.13 4.86 8.45
CA ASP A 196 -2.86 3.88 7.38
C ASP A 196 -4.12 3.10 6.96
N CYS A 197 -5.08 2.94 7.87
CA CYS A 197 -6.34 2.24 7.57
C CYS A 197 -7.31 3.11 6.77
N ALA A 198 -7.59 2.66 5.54
CA ALA A 198 -8.55 3.28 4.64
C ALA A 198 -9.64 2.30 4.23
N VAL A 199 -10.90 2.75 4.22
CA VAL A 199 -11.99 2.00 3.56
C VAL A 199 -11.70 1.93 2.07
N ARG A 200 -11.64 0.71 1.52
CA ARG A 200 -11.39 0.45 0.10
C ARG A 200 -12.57 -0.22 -0.59
N ILE A 201 -13.43 -0.88 0.18
CA ILE A 201 -14.62 -1.57 -0.33
C ILE A 201 -15.84 -1.11 0.46
N ALA A 202 -16.96 -0.79 -0.21
CA ALA A 202 -18.21 -0.43 0.45
C ALA A 202 -19.43 -0.78 -0.42
N ASP A 203 -20.49 -1.30 0.21
CA ASP A 203 -21.82 -1.62 -0.37
C ASP A 203 -22.96 -1.21 0.57
#